data_AF-A0A7E4VVA1-F1
#
_entry.id   AF-A0A7E4VVA1-F1
#
_cell.length_a   1.000
_cell.length_b   1.000
_cell.length_c   1.000
_cell.angle_alpha   90.00
_cell.angle_beta   90.00
_cell.angle_gamma   90.00
#
_symmetry.space_group_name_H-M   'P 1'
#
loop_
_entity.id
_entity.type
_entity.pdbx_description
1 polymer ?
#
loop_
_entity_poly.entity_id
_entity_poly.type
_entity_poly.pdbx_seq_one_letter_code
_entity_poly.pdbx_strand_id
1 'polypeptide(L)'
;MSAIIDFFNAELDAATTESCPDIKLIKELAYELSKFAANVVASICGYIRQLPADKKMIGVQIMDAIINGDHPSADEYRRLFDTELVAIIVETFEKVDEIMRLPLHACRRSWQTRFPASTLEQLDRALNAIDPAWPITTPTTAEPVKSTKPAKAWRPKPKKPADSPTILPDATPQLADEKQKETFDADVNLLIEKLTCLCIHDYL
;
A
#
# COMPACT_ATOMS: atom_id res chain seq x y z
N MET A 1 21.83 0.00 7.59
CA MET A 1 20.60 -0.14 6.77
C MET A 1 20.16 -1.59 6.58
N SER A 2 21.03 -2.55 6.19
CA SER A 2 20.63 -3.97 6.02
C SER A 2 20.05 -4.59 7.30
N ALA A 3 20.77 -4.52 8.42
CA ALA A 3 20.42 -5.27 9.64
C ALA A 3 19.02 -5.00 10.21
N ILE A 4 18.49 -3.77 10.08
CA ILE A 4 17.15 -3.45 10.61
C ILE A 4 16.03 -3.99 9.73
N ILE A 5 16.24 -4.00 8.41
CA ILE A 5 15.32 -4.63 7.47
C ILE A 5 15.42 -6.15 7.57
N ASP A 6 16.62 -6.68 7.81
CA ASP A 6 16.83 -8.11 8.07
C ASP A 6 16.09 -8.56 9.34
N PHE A 7 16.11 -7.74 10.40
CA PHE A 7 15.30 -7.98 11.60
C PHE A 7 13.80 -7.97 11.30
N PHE A 8 13.31 -6.96 10.58
CA PHE A 8 11.90 -6.90 10.18
C PHE A 8 11.48 -8.11 9.33
N ASN A 9 12.34 -8.57 8.42
CA ASN A 9 12.11 -9.78 7.62
C ASN A 9 12.05 -11.03 8.49
N ALA A 10 12.90 -11.15 9.52
CA ALA A 10 12.85 -12.27 10.46
C ALA A 10 11.53 -12.31 11.23
N GLU A 11 10.98 -11.16 11.63
CA GLU A 11 9.67 -11.08 12.27
C GLU A 11 8.52 -11.42 11.31
N LEU A 12 8.62 -11.02 10.04
CA LEU A 12 7.68 -11.46 9.00
C LEU A 12 7.72 -12.98 8.83
N ASP A 13 8.92 -13.59 8.77
CA ASP A 13 9.08 -15.03 8.62
C ASP A 13 8.60 -15.82 9.87
N ALA A 14 8.69 -15.21 11.05
CA ALA A 14 8.20 -15.78 12.30
C ALA A 14 6.66 -15.72 12.46
N ALA A 15 5.98 -14.88 11.67
CA ALA A 15 4.53 -14.82 11.65
C ALA A 15 3.97 -16.17 11.15
N THR A 16 3.46 -16.96 12.09
CA THR A 16 3.06 -18.34 11.86
C THR A 16 1.56 -18.55 12.01
N THR A 17 0.83 -17.54 12.49
CA THR A 17 -0.61 -17.60 12.74
C THR A 17 -1.33 -16.39 12.16
N GLU A 18 -2.60 -16.51 11.76
CA GLU A 18 -3.46 -15.33 11.51
C GLU A 18 -3.81 -14.58 12.82
N SER A 19 -3.03 -14.78 13.88
CA SER A 19 -3.36 -14.26 15.20
C SER A 19 -3.10 -12.76 15.25
N CYS A 20 -4.03 -12.04 15.90
CA CYS A 20 -3.96 -10.61 16.11
C CYS A 20 -2.62 -10.12 16.72
N PRO A 21 -1.96 -10.86 17.65
CA PRO A 21 -0.64 -10.48 18.16
C PRO A 21 0.43 -10.28 17.08
N ASP A 22 0.62 -11.25 16.18
CA ASP A 22 1.66 -11.20 15.14
C ASP A 22 1.43 -10.01 14.20
N ILE A 23 0.18 -9.85 13.73
CA ILE A 23 -0.23 -8.75 12.85
C ILE A 23 -0.02 -7.39 13.53
N LYS A 24 -0.37 -7.29 14.82
CA LYS A 24 -0.22 -6.04 15.59
C LYS A 24 1.25 -5.68 15.77
N LEU A 25 2.10 -6.64 16.14
CA LEU A 25 3.54 -6.44 16.30
C LEU A 25 4.17 -5.95 15.00
N ILE A 26 3.94 -6.66 13.88
CA ILE A 26 4.53 -6.32 12.59
C ILE A 26 4.07 -4.94 12.11
N LYS A 27 2.79 -4.59 12.35
CA LYS A 27 2.25 -3.25 12.06
C LYS A 27 2.95 -2.16 12.89
N GLU A 28 3.13 -2.39 14.20
CA GLU A 28 3.82 -1.45 15.09
C GLU A 28 5.27 -1.25 14.63
N LEU A 29 5.99 -2.34 14.37
CA LEU A 29 7.35 -2.32 13.80
C LEU A 29 7.42 -1.55 12.47
N ALA A 30 6.48 -1.78 11.56
CA ALA A 30 6.43 -1.05 10.29
C ALA A 30 6.34 0.47 10.54
N TYR A 31 5.53 0.93 11.49
CA TYR A 31 5.44 2.37 11.77
C TYR A 31 6.68 2.95 12.44
N GLU A 32 7.32 2.21 13.35
CA GLU A 32 8.62 2.60 13.92
C GLU A 32 9.69 2.73 12.83
N LEU A 33 9.62 1.87 11.82
CA LEU A 33 10.50 1.88 10.65
C LEU A 33 10.00 2.79 9.52
N SER A 34 9.10 3.74 9.78
CA SER A 34 8.55 4.60 8.72
C SER A 34 9.58 5.44 7.96
N LYS A 35 10.77 5.70 8.53
CA LYS A 35 11.91 6.29 7.79
C LYS A 35 12.40 5.40 6.63
N PHE A 36 12.09 4.11 6.66
CA PHE A 36 12.43 3.08 5.68
C PHE A 36 11.18 2.50 4.98
N ALA A 37 10.07 3.24 4.93
CA ALA A 37 8.78 2.73 4.47
C ALA A 37 8.84 2.02 3.11
N ALA A 38 9.63 2.51 2.15
CA ALA A 38 9.80 1.85 0.85
C ALA A 38 10.41 0.44 0.96
N ASN A 39 11.42 0.26 1.83
CA ASN A 39 12.03 -1.04 2.08
C ASN A 39 11.06 -1.96 2.82
N VAL A 40 10.33 -1.45 3.82
CA VAL A 40 9.31 -2.20 4.57
C VAL A 40 8.21 -2.71 3.64
N VAL A 41 7.70 -1.84 2.76
CA VAL A 41 6.69 -2.22 1.75
C VAL A 41 7.24 -3.30 0.81
N ALA A 42 8.47 -3.13 0.32
CA ALA A 42 9.11 -4.14 -0.53
C ALA A 42 9.26 -5.49 0.20
N SER A 43 9.62 -5.49 1.48
CA SER A 43 9.69 -6.68 2.32
C SER A 43 8.33 -7.37 2.46
N ILE A 44 7.27 -6.64 2.77
CA ILE A 44 5.91 -7.20 2.90
C ILE A 44 5.42 -7.77 1.56
N CYS A 45 5.59 -7.02 0.47
CA CYS A 45 5.24 -7.48 -0.87
C CYS A 45 6.03 -8.73 -1.27
N GLY A 46 7.33 -8.77 -0.98
CA GLY A 46 8.20 -9.93 -1.20
C GLY A 46 7.76 -11.14 -0.38
N TYR A 47 7.41 -10.93 0.89
CA TYR A 47 6.90 -11.95 1.80
C TYR A 47 5.58 -12.56 1.29
N ILE A 48 4.59 -11.74 0.92
CA ILE A 48 3.31 -12.20 0.33
C ILE A 48 3.56 -13.09 -0.89
N ARG A 49 4.48 -12.69 -1.79
CA ARG A 49 4.80 -13.45 -3.01
C ARG A 49 5.41 -14.82 -2.68
N GLN A 50 6.27 -14.89 -1.68
CA GLN A 50 7.01 -16.10 -1.27
C GLN A 50 6.16 -17.07 -0.44
N LEU A 51 5.16 -16.58 0.29
CA LEU A 51 4.29 -17.43 1.11
C LEU A 51 3.61 -18.53 0.28
N PRO A 52 3.47 -19.74 0.84
CA PRO A 52 2.66 -20.79 0.22
C PRO A 52 1.18 -20.38 0.18
N ALA A 53 0.43 -20.93 -0.77
CA ALA A 53 -0.94 -20.50 -1.08
C ALA A 53 -1.87 -20.46 0.14
N ASP A 54 -1.79 -21.46 1.00
CA ASP A 54 -2.57 -21.59 2.24
C ASP A 54 -2.23 -20.53 3.30
N LYS A 55 -1.09 -19.83 3.18
CA LYS A 55 -0.64 -18.80 4.11
C LYS A 55 -0.65 -17.38 3.54
N LYS A 56 -0.84 -17.19 2.23
CA LYS A 56 -0.75 -15.86 1.58
C LYS A 56 -1.66 -14.80 2.19
N MET A 57 -2.78 -15.20 2.75
CA MET A 57 -3.71 -14.29 3.41
C MET A 57 -3.15 -13.65 4.67
N ILE A 58 -2.26 -14.33 5.42
CA ILE A 58 -1.56 -13.72 6.56
C ILE A 58 -0.82 -12.47 6.09
N GLY A 59 -0.08 -12.57 4.99
CA GLY A 59 0.62 -11.43 4.41
C GLY A 59 -0.32 -10.32 3.94
N VAL A 60 -1.46 -10.67 3.34
CA VAL A 60 -2.50 -9.68 2.95
C VAL A 60 -3.13 -9.00 4.16
N GLN A 61 -3.36 -9.72 5.25
CA GLN A 61 -3.89 -9.17 6.51
C GLN A 61 -2.90 -8.22 7.19
N ILE A 62 -1.60 -8.53 7.17
CA ILE A 62 -0.53 -7.62 7.63
C ILE A 62 -0.57 -6.32 6.81
N MET A 63 -0.61 -6.45 5.48
CA MET A 63 -0.72 -5.30 4.57
C MET A 63 -1.98 -4.47 4.87
N ASP A 64 -3.14 -5.12 5.03
CA ASP A 64 -4.41 -4.46 5.37
C ASP A 64 -4.33 -3.70 6.71
N ALA A 65 -3.71 -4.31 7.74
CA ALA A 65 -3.59 -3.70 9.06
C ALA A 65 -2.75 -2.41 9.03
N ILE A 66 -1.70 -2.36 8.20
CA ILE A 66 -0.87 -1.18 7.98
C ILE A 66 -1.61 -0.11 7.17
N ILE A 67 -2.33 -0.51 6.11
CA ILE A 67 -3.13 0.41 5.28
C ILE A 67 -4.21 1.11 6.12
N ASN A 68 -4.89 0.33 6.98
CA ASN A 68 -6.01 0.81 7.77
C ASN A 68 -5.60 1.54 9.05
N GLY A 69 -4.34 1.48 9.44
CA GLY A 69 -3.88 2.18 10.63
C GLY A 69 -4.04 3.70 10.53
N ASP A 70 -4.05 4.29 11.73
CA ASP A 70 -4.26 5.69 12.06
C ASP A 70 -2.95 6.41 12.43
N HIS A 71 -1.82 5.74 12.27
CA HIS A 71 -0.50 6.32 12.50
C HIS A 71 -0.21 7.49 11.53
N PRO A 72 0.51 8.55 11.94
CA PRO A 72 0.84 9.69 11.08
C PRO A 72 1.55 9.30 9.77
N SER A 73 2.35 8.23 9.79
CA SER A 73 3.06 7.71 8.61
C SER A 73 2.21 6.81 7.71
N ALA A 74 0.94 6.54 8.05
CA ALA A 74 0.12 5.59 7.30
C ALA A 74 -0.20 6.07 5.88
N ASP A 75 -0.24 7.39 5.63
CA ASP A 75 -0.41 7.94 4.28
C ASP A 75 0.76 7.60 3.34
N GLU A 76 1.99 7.59 3.87
CA GLU A 76 3.16 7.21 3.08
C GLU A 76 3.11 5.72 2.72
N TYR A 77 2.72 4.86 3.66
CA TYR A 77 2.49 3.44 3.37
C TYR A 77 1.38 3.23 2.33
N ARG A 78 0.26 3.96 2.44
CA ARG A 78 -0.81 3.92 1.42
C ARG A 78 -0.28 4.31 0.04
N ARG A 79 0.49 5.39 -0.07
CA ARG A 79 1.08 5.83 -1.34
C ARG A 79 2.01 4.78 -1.96
N LEU A 80 2.82 4.12 -1.14
CA LEU A 80 3.74 3.07 -1.59
C LEU A 80 3.01 1.77 -1.94
N PHE A 81 1.98 1.41 -1.18
CA PHE A 81 1.17 0.24 -1.53
C PHE A 81 0.33 0.46 -2.78
N ASP A 82 -0.14 1.68 -3.08
CA ASP A 82 -0.96 1.99 -4.25
C ASP A 82 -0.28 1.54 -5.56
N THR A 83 1.05 1.64 -5.63
CA THR A 83 1.82 1.23 -6.81
C THR A 83 1.93 -0.28 -6.99
N GLU A 84 1.90 -1.05 -5.90
CA GLU A 84 2.04 -2.51 -5.91
C GLU A 84 0.72 -3.26 -5.71
N LEU A 85 -0.34 -2.56 -5.26
CA LEU A 85 -1.59 -3.13 -4.77
C LEU A 85 -2.23 -4.07 -5.78
N VAL A 86 -2.39 -3.62 -7.02
CA VAL A 86 -3.04 -4.40 -8.08
C VAL A 86 -2.24 -5.67 -8.36
N ALA A 87 -0.92 -5.55 -8.53
CA ALA A 87 -0.06 -6.69 -8.86
C ALA A 87 -0.06 -7.74 -7.74
N ILE A 88 0.20 -7.32 -6.50
CA ILE A 88 0.28 -8.23 -5.35
C ILE A 88 -1.02 -8.98 -5.12
N ILE A 89 -2.15 -8.28 -5.17
CA ILE A 89 -3.45 -8.89 -4.87
C ILE A 89 -3.88 -9.82 -5.98
N VAL A 90 -3.65 -9.48 -7.25
CA VAL A 90 -3.94 -10.36 -8.39
C VAL A 90 -3.07 -11.62 -8.34
N GLU A 91 -1.74 -11.47 -8.17
CA GLU A 91 -0.81 -12.61 -8.05
C GLU A 91 -1.16 -13.53 -6.87
N THR A 92 -1.69 -12.95 -5.79
CA THR A 92 -2.17 -13.71 -4.63
C THR A 92 -3.46 -14.43 -4.97
N PHE A 93 -4.43 -13.73 -5.57
CA PHE A 93 -5.74 -14.27 -5.92
C PHE A 93 -5.66 -15.46 -6.89
N GLU A 94 -4.74 -15.44 -7.84
CA GLU A 94 -4.50 -16.54 -8.78
C GLU A 94 -4.03 -17.83 -8.10
N LYS A 95 -3.39 -17.73 -6.94
CA LYS A 95 -2.73 -18.84 -6.25
C LYS A 95 -3.54 -19.40 -5.07
N VAL A 96 -4.51 -18.65 -4.56
CA VAL A 96 -5.30 -19.03 -3.39
C VAL A 96 -6.60 -19.71 -3.79
N ASP A 97 -7.06 -20.64 -2.95
CA ASP A 97 -8.35 -21.31 -3.14
C ASP A 97 -9.53 -20.37 -2.86
N GLU A 98 -10.72 -20.78 -3.31
CA GLU A 98 -11.98 -20.03 -3.17
C GLU A 98 -12.30 -19.58 -1.73
N ILE A 99 -11.80 -20.32 -0.73
CA ILE A 99 -11.92 -20.02 0.70
C ILE A 99 -11.38 -18.63 1.05
N MET A 100 -10.35 -18.16 0.34
CA MET A 100 -9.69 -16.88 0.64
C MET A 100 -10.36 -15.68 -0.03
N ARG A 101 -11.38 -15.90 -0.89
CA ARG A 101 -12.06 -14.82 -1.61
C ARG A 101 -12.89 -13.93 -0.69
N LEU A 102 -13.58 -14.52 0.29
CA LEU A 102 -14.36 -13.79 1.27
C LEU A 102 -13.51 -12.85 2.15
N PRO A 103 -12.43 -13.33 2.81
CA PRO A 103 -11.60 -12.44 3.62
C PRO A 103 -10.85 -11.42 2.76
N LEU A 104 -10.41 -11.77 1.53
CA LEU A 104 -9.82 -10.79 0.62
C LEU A 104 -10.82 -9.69 0.23
N HIS A 105 -12.07 -10.05 -0.04
CA HIS A 105 -13.10 -9.08 -0.35
C HIS A 105 -13.40 -8.17 0.85
N ALA A 106 -13.28 -8.68 2.08
CA ALA A 106 -13.37 -7.85 3.28
C ALA A 106 -12.23 -6.83 3.37
N CYS A 107 -10.98 -7.22 3.08
CA CYS A 107 -9.85 -6.29 2.95
C CYS A 107 -10.12 -5.25 1.85
N ARG A 108 -10.53 -5.68 0.65
CA ARG A 108 -10.86 -4.77 -0.44
C ARG A 108 -11.92 -3.73 -0.06
N ARG A 109 -12.92 -4.09 0.76
CA ARG A 109 -13.95 -3.16 1.24
C ARG A 109 -13.41 -2.12 2.21
N SER A 110 -12.46 -2.48 3.08
CA SER A 110 -11.84 -1.55 4.04
C SER A 110 -11.07 -0.42 3.33
N TRP A 111 -10.57 -0.71 2.13
CA TRP A 111 -9.72 0.18 1.33
C TRP A 111 -10.45 1.30 0.59
N GLN A 112 -11.78 1.31 0.57
CA GLN A 112 -12.60 2.26 -0.22
C GLN A 112 -12.28 3.74 0.05
N THR A 113 -11.88 4.08 1.27
CA THR A 113 -11.53 5.45 1.68
C THR A 113 -10.02 5.66 1.79
N ARG A 114 -9.22 4.63 1.51
CA ARG A 114 -7.75 4.62 1.70
C ARG A 114 -6.99 4.77 0.39
N PHE A 115 -7.58 4.36 -0.73
CA PHE A 115 -6.97 4.46 -2.05
C PHE A 115 -7.87 5.22 -3.03
N PRO A 116 -7.29 5.75 -4.13
CA PRO A 116 -8.06 6.32 -5.22
C PRO A 116 -9.05 5.30 -5.81
N ALA A 117 -10.25 5.77 -6.17
CA ALA A 117 -11.26 4.92 -6.79
C ALA A 117 -10.77 4.26 -8.09
N SER A 118 -9.87 4.92 -8.83
CA SER A 118 -9.27 4.37 -10.06
C SER A 118 -8.44 3.11 -9.80
N THR A 119 -7.59 3.10 -8.77
CA THR A 119 -6.78 1.92 -8.41
C THR A 119 -7.68 0.77 -8.01
N LEU A 120 -8.69 1.08 -7.18
CA LEU A 120 -9.63 0.10 -6.66
C LEU A 120 -10.54 -0.50 -7.74
N GLU A 121 -10.96 0.30 -8.72
CA GLU A 121 -11.69 -0.19 -9.89
C GLU A 121 -10.81 -1.06 -10.79
N GLN A 122 -9.54 -0.66 -11.00
CA GLN A 122 -8.59 -1.46 -11.76
C GLN A 122 -8.35 -2.83 -11.11
N LEU A 123 -8.18 -2.85 -9.79
CA LEU A 123 -8.09 -4.08 -9.01
C LEU A 123 -9.34 -4.94 -9.19
N ASP A 124 -10.54 -4.38 -9.00
CA ASP A 124 -11.78 -5.15 -9.12
C ASP A 124 -11.97 -5.73 -10.53
N ARG A 125 -11.62 -4.99 -11.58
CA ARG A 125 -11.68 -5.50 -12.97
C ARG A 125 -10.69 -6.64 -13.19
N ALA A 126 -9.48 -6.55 -12.65
CA ALA A 126 -8.47 -7.59 -12.76
C ALA A 126 -8.90 -8.87 -12.03
N LEU A 127 -9.46 -8.74 -10.82
CA LEU A 127 -10.01 -9.87 -10.07
C LEU A 127 -11.26 -10.45 -10.75
N ASN A 128 -12.15 -9.62 -11.27
CA ASN A 128 -13.35 -10.06 -12.00
C ASN A 128 -13.00 -10.85 -13.28
N ALA A 129 -11.89 -10.51 -13.94
CA ALA A 129 -11.42 -11.28 -15.09
C ALA A 129 -10.99 -12.72 -14.73
N ILE A 130 -10.59 -12.96 -13.48
CA ILE A 130 -10.23 -14.28 -12.96
C ILE A 130 -11.47 -14.99 -12.38
N ASP A 131 -12.28 -14.26 -11.61
CA ASP A 131 -13.53 -14.72 -11.02
C ASP A 131 -14.68 -13.77 -11.40
N PRO A 132 -15.52 -14.13 -12.37
CA PRO A 132 -16.65 -13.31 -12.80
C PRO A 132 -17.66 -12.96 -11.69
N ALA A 133 -17.66 -13.68 -10.56
CA ALA A 133 -18.49 -13.37 -9.40
C ALA A 133 -17.93 -12.22 -8.54
N TRP A 134 -16.68 -11.80 -8.74
CA TRP A 134 -16.08 -10.68 -8.01
C TRP A 134 -16.75 -9.35 -8.39
N PRO A 135 -17.27 -8.55 -7.43
CA PRO A 135 -18.00 -7.33 -7.75
C PRO A 135 -17.07 -6.22 -8.24
N ILE A 136 -17.48 -5.51 -9.29
CA ILE A 136 -16.81 -4.29 -9.76
C ILE A 136 -17.46 -3.08 -9.10
N THR A 137 -16.71 -2.39 -8.23
CA THR A 137 -17.19 -1.15 -7.62
C THR A 137 -17.00 -0.01 -8.61
N THR A 138 -18.06 0.39 -9.32
CA THR A 138 -18.02 1.62 -10.10
C THR A 138 -18.02 2.81 -9.15
N PRO A 139 -17.17 3.84 -9.35
CA PRO A 139 -17.32 5.08 -8.62
C PRO A 139 -18.70 5.66 -8.97
N THR A 140 -19.65 5.59 -8.03
CA THR A 140 -20.90 6.33 -8.18
C THR A 140 -20.54 7.80 -8.23
N THR A 141 -20.48 8.37 -9.44
CA THR A 141 -20.66 9.80 -9.60
C THR A 141 -22.01 10.08 -8.98
N ALA A 142 -22.03 10.80 -7.86
CA ALA A 142 -23.25 11.37 -7.32
C ALA A 142 -23.74 12.45 -8.31
N GLU A 143 -24.23 12.04 -9.48
CA GLU A 143 -25.06 12.87 -10.31
C GLU A 143 -26.48 12.78 -9.72
N PRO A 144 -27.12 13.90 -9.36
CA PRO A 144 -28.54 13.87 -9.05
C PRO A 144 -29.25 13.47 -10.33
N VAL A 145 -29.92 12.31 -10.30
CA VAL A 145 -30.81 11.84 -11.36
C VAL A 145 -31.87 12.89 -11.67
N LYS A 146 -31.60 13.75 -12.66
CA LYS A 146 -32.62 14.56 -13.33
C LYS A 146 -32.97 13.85 -14.62
N SER A 147 -34.03 13.05 -14.55
CA SER A 147 -34.76 12.54 -15.70
C SER A 147 -35.22 13.71 -16.60
N THR A 148 -34.68 13.84 -17.80
CA THR A 148 -35.39 14.43 -18.95
C THR A 148 -34.87 13.89 -20.29
N LYS A 149 -35.82 13.63 -21.18
CA LYS A 149 -35.73 13.04 -22.54
C LYS A 149 -35.12 14.02 -23.59
N PRO A 150 -34.91 13.62 -24.87
CA PRO A 150 -33.66 13.83 -25.61
C PRO A 150 -33.56 15.05 -26.54
N ALA A 151 -32.29 15.34 -26.87
CA ALA A 151 -31.66 16.08 -27.97
C ALA A 151 -32.50 16.82 -29.03
N LYS A 152 -32.11 18.09 -29.27
CA LYS A 152 -32.04 18.68 -30.62
C LYS A 152 -30.74 19.47 -30.80
N ALA A 153 -30.15 19.29 -31.98
CA ALA A 153 -28.87 19.79 -32.46
C ALA A 153 -28.81 21.32 -32.58
N TRP A 154 -27.60 21.89 -32.47
CA TRP A 154 -27.04 22.86 -33.43
C TRP A 154 -25.55 23.11 -33.13
N ARG A 155 -24.71 23.05 -34.17
CA ARG A 155 -23.35 23.63 -34.25
C ARG A 155 -23.32 24.45 -35.54
N PRO A 156 -22.58 25.56 -35.62
CA PRO A 156 -21.22 25.46 -36.14
C PRO A 156 -20.15 26.38 -35.47
N LYS A 157 -18.89 26.14 -35.88
CA LYS A 157 -17.55 26.58 -35.41
C LYS A 157 -17.14 27.99 -35.98
N PRO A 158 -15.84 28.40 -36.05
CA PRO A 158 -14.70 28.55 -35.09
C PRO A 158 -14.00 29.94 -35.20
N LYS A 159 -13.04 30.31 -34.30
CA LYS A 159 -11.85 31.16 -34.64
C LYS A 159 -10.63 30.86 -33.72
N LYS A 160 -9.43 30.87 -34.32
CA LYS A 160 -8.04 30.80 -33.78
C LYS A 160 -7.33 32.14 -34.18
N PRO A 161 -6.02 32.42 -33.92
CA PRO A 161 -5.05 32.06 -32.87
C PRO A 161 -4.23 33.30 -32.34
N ALA A 162 -3.19 33.09 -31.50
CA ALA A 162 -1.99 33.94 -31.17
C ALA A 162 -1.74 33.99 -29.64
N ASP A 163 -0.56 34.01 -29.00
CA ASP A 163 0.88 33.88 -29.32
C ASP A 163 1.62 33.52 -27.99
N SER A 164 2.82 32.95 -28.06
CA SER A 164 3.80 32.66 -26.96
C SER A 164 4.54 33.95 -26.49
N PRO A 165 5.33 34.04 -25.36
CA PRO A 165 6.45 33.14 -25.00
C PRO A 165 6.87 32.95 -23.49
N THR A 166 7.69 31.89 -23.27
CA THR A 166 8.90 31.67 -22.42
C THR A 166 9.06 32.24 -20.99
N ILE A 167 9.56 31.40 -20.04
CA ILE A 167 10.82 31.54 -19.23
C ILE A 167 10.96 30.41 -18.17
N LEU A 168 12.15 29.78 -18.12
CA LEU A 168 12.75 28.98 -17.02
C LEU A 168 13.69 29.87 -16.20
N PRO A 169 13.96 29.56 -14.90
CA PRO A 169 15.27 28.98 -14.53
C PRO A 169 15.14 27.90 -13.43
N ASP A 170 15.83 26.76 -13.54
CA ASP A 170 17.15 26.43 -12.97
C ASP A 170 17.26 26.58 -11.43
N ALA A 171 17.45 25.44 -10.75
CA ALA A 171 18.00 25.35 -9.40
C ALA A 171 18.73 24.01 -9.23
N THR A 172 20.04 24.12 -9.06
CA THR A 172 20.99 23.05 -8.71
C THR A 172 20.81 22.61 -7.25
N PRO A 173 20.86 21.30 -6.89
CA PRO A 173 21.03 20.87 -5.50
C PRO A 173 22.51 20.69 -5.14
N GLN A 174 22.99 21.44 -4.14
CA GLN A 174 24.30 21.29 -3.51
C GLN A 174 24.33 20.14 -2.49
N LEU A 175 25.32 19.27 -2.68
CA LEU A 175 26.18 18.58 -1.71
C LEU A 175 25.86 18.80 -0.20
N ALA A 176 25.19 17.82 0.43
CA ALA A 176 25.07 17.70 1.88
C ALA A 176 24.83 16.22 2.30
N ASP A 177 25.72 15.30 1.94
CA ASP A 177 25.48 13.86 2.16
C ASP A 177 26.21 13.25 3.37
N GLU A 178 27.28 13.84 3.89
CA GLU A 178 28.14 13.09 4.82
C GLU A 178 27.71 13.22 6.30
N LYS A 179 27.23 14.39 6.72
CA LYS A 179 26.85 14.64 8.13
C LYS A 179 25.45 14.12 8.49
N GLN A 180 24.60 13.83 7.50
CA GLN A 180 23.29 13.22 7.71
C GLN A 180 23.36 11.70 7.89
N LYS A 181 24.45 11.06 7.47
CA LYS A 181 24.62 9.61 7.56
C LYS A 181 25.03 9.15 8.96
N GLU A 182 25.90 9.91 9.65
CA GLU A 182 26.36 9.55 11.01
C GLU A 182 25.27 9.70 12.08
N THR A 183 24.46 10.77 12.02
CA THR A 183 23.30 10.92 12.92
C THR A 183 22.20 9.89 12.63
N PHE A 184 22.10 9.42 11.38
CA PHE A 184 21.16 8.38 10.97
C PHE A 184 21.55 7.00 11.47
N ASP A 185 22.83 6.62 11.39
CA ASP A 185 23.30 5.32 11.89
C ASP A 185 23.17 5.20 13.42
N ALA A 186 23.31 6.31 14.16
CA ALA A 186 23.10 6.34 15.61
C ALA A 186 21.62 6.16 16.01
N ASP A 187 20.69 6.83 15.31
CA ASP A 187 19.25 6.69 15.51
C ASP A 187 18.77 5.25 15.25
N VAL A 188 19.34 4.59 14.23
CA VAL A 188 19.02 3.21 13.84
C VAL A 188 19.51 2.21 14.89
N ASN A 189 20.75 2.37 15.38
CA ASN A 189 21.28 1.49 16.42
C ASN A 189 20.49 1.62 17.74
N LEU A 190 20.06 2.84 18.08
CA LEU A 190 19.22 3.07 19.24
C LEU A 190 17.83 2.41 19.09
N LEU A 191 17.27 2.38 17.88
CA LEU A 191 15.99 1.73 17.62
C LEU A 191 16.11 0.20 17.67
N ILE A 192 17.18 -0.36 17.10
CA ILE A 192 17.50 -1.79 17.21
C ILE A 192 17.67 -2.17 18.69
N GLU A 193 18.41 -1.39 19.47
CA GLU A 193 18.64 -1.67 20.90
C GLU A 193 17.33 -1.58 21.72
N LYS A 194 16.45 -0.62 21.42
CA LYS A 194 15.13 -0.50 22.03
C LYS A 194 14.23 -1.69 21.70
N LEU A 195 14.18 -2.11 20.44
CA LEU A 195 13.36 -3.23 19.99
C LEU A 195 13.88 -4.57 20.52
N THR A 196 15.20 -4.78 20.52
CA THR A 196 15.81 -6.00 21.06
C THR A 196 15.59 -6.11 22.58
N CYS A 197 15.61 -5.00 23.31
CA CYS A 197 15.32 -4.98 24.76
C CYS A 197 13.85 -5.25 25.10
N LEU A 198 12.89 -4.91 24.22
CA LEU A 198 11.47 -5.20 24.41
C LEU A 198 11.19 -6.70 24.22
N CYS A 199 11.80 -7.35 23.22
CA CYS A 199 11.67 -8.79 23.00
C CYS A 199 12.22 -9.67 24.15
N ILE A 200 13.15 -9.14 24.96
CA ILE A 200 13.75 -9.88 26.10
C ILE A 200 12.89 -9.79 27.37
N HIS A 201 12.08 -8.75 27.53
CA HIS A 201 11.29 -8.55 28.75
C HIS A 201 9.91 -9.20 28.74
N ASP A 202 9.40 -9.63 27.58
CA ASP A 202 8.11 -10.35 27.48
C ASP A 202 8.24 -11.88 27.52
N TYR A 203 9.46 -12.42 27.68
CA TYR A 203 9.76 -13.87 27.74
C TYR A 203 10.38 -14.36 29.07
N LEU A 204 10.31 -13.55 30.14
CA LEU A 204 10.68 -13.96 31.51
C LEU A 204 9.53 -13.79 32.51
#